data_AF-A0A7S0UFE5-F1
#
_entry.id   AF-A0A7S0UFE5-F1
#
_cell.length_a   1.000
_cell.length_b   1.000
_cell.length_c   1.000
_cell.angle_alpha   90.00
_cell.angle_beta   90.00
_cell.angle_gamma   90.00
#
_symmetry.space_group_name_H-M   'P 1'
#
loop_
_entity.id
_entity.type
_entity.pdbx_description
1 polymer ?
#
loop_
_entity_poly.entity_id
_entity_poly.type
_entity_poly.pdbx_seq_one_letter_code
_entity_poly.pdbx_strand_id
1 'polypeptide(L)'
;ERRFEVSLPHWWVFYFGLQLHFGWITHQFSLFFNILIYSYGQSLAVQIAAAIVTLCGLFLSACFFVYTRRDVSHALVISWALYWTGVNLYNPSNPSPWVQMQMTMPPMPPAAGAPGQAAT
;
A
#
# COMPACT_ATOMS: atom_id res chain seq x y z
N GLU A 1 -27.89 10.49 -18.36
CA GLU A 1 -27.22 9.64 -17.35
C GLU A 1 -28.11 9.47 -16.14
N ARG A 2 -28.56 8.25 -15.83
CA ARG A 2 -29.21 7.97 -14.54
C ARG A 2 -28.11 7.93 -13.48
N ARG A 3 -28.02 8.98 -12.66
CA ARG A 3 -27.21 8.92 -11.43
C ARG A 3 -27.97 8.00 -10.48
N PHE A 4 -27.47 6.79 -10.28
CA PHE A 4 -27.90 5.99 -9.13
C PHE A 4 -27.53 6.78 -7.89
N GLU A 5 -28.52 7.28 -7.16
CA GLU A 5 -28.31 7.97 -5.90
C GLU A 5 -27.88 6.94 -4.86
N VAL A 6 -26.57 6.71 -4.78
CA VAL A 6 -25.96 5.92 -3.71
C VAL A 6 -26.19 6.70 -2.42
N SER A 7 -26.85 6.09 -1.44
CA SER A 7 -27.05 6.73 -0.14
C SER A 7 -25.68 7.02 0.51
N LEU A 8 -25.56 8.14 1.20
CA LEU A 8 -24.31 8.53 1.86
C LEU A 8 -23.71 7.42 2.75
N PRO A 9 -24.50 6.67 3.54
CA PRO A 9 -23.97 5.54 4.31
C PRO A 9 -23.43 4.41 3.44
N HIS A 10 -24.10 4.09 2.33
CA HIS A 10 -23.63 3.06 1.39
C HIS A 10 -22.30 3.48 0.76
N TRP A 11 -22.16 4.76 0.40
CA TRP A 11 -20.91 5.29 -0.15
C TRP A 11 -19.76 5.18 0.86
N TRP A 12 -19.98 5.54 2.12
CA TRP A 12 -18.95 5.45 3.16
C TRP A 12 -18.51 4.01 3.44
N VAL A 13 -19.47 3.08 3.60
CA VAL A 13 -19.16 1.70 4.00
C VAL A 13 -18.53 0.91 2.86
N PHE A 14 -19.08 1.00 1.65
CA PHE A 14 -18.66 0.14 0.55
C PHE A 14 -17.66 0.84 -0.38
N TYR A 15 -17.95 2.06 -0.84
CA TYR A 15 -17.09 2.71 -1.83
C TYR A 15 -15.83 3.28 -1.17
N PHE A 16 -15.97 4.12 -0.16
CA PHE A 16 -14.81 4.70 0.51
C PHE A 16 -14.01 3.66 1.29
N GLY A 17 -14.67 2.72 1.96
CA GLY A 17 -14.00 1.61 2.65
C GLY A 17 -13.13 0.76 1.72
N LEU A 18 -13.65 0.41 0.53
CA LEU A 18 -12.90 -0.33 -0.48
C LEU A 18 -11.75 0.51 -1.04
N GLN A 19 -11.97 1.79 -1.32
CA GLN A 19 -10.91 2.71 -1.74
C GLN A 19 -9.78 2.74 -0.72
N LEU A 20 -10.10 2.95 0.56
CA LEU A 20 -9.11 3.01 1.64
C LEU A 20 -8.33 1.69 1.76
N HIS A 21 -9.00 0.54 1.60
CA HIS A 21 -8.33 -0.77 1.50
C HIS A 21 -7.36 -0.85 0.32
N PHE A 22 -7.75 -0.37 -0.87
CA PHE A 22 -6.87 -0.32 -2.03
C PHE A 22 -5.66 0.59 -1.78
N GLY A 23 -5.86 1.76 -1.19
CA GLY A 23 -4.77 2.66 -0.79
C GLY A 23 -3.80 2.00 0.18
N TRP A 24 -4.34 1.28 1.18
CA TRP A 24 -3.57 0.49 2.12
C TRP A 24 -2.72 -0.59 1.44
N ILE A 25 -3.32 -1.41 0.57
CA ILE A 25 -2.59 -2.46 -0.16
C ILE A 25 -1.48 -1.85 -1.04
N THR A 26 -1.77 -0.73 -1.70
CA THR A 26 -0.80 -0.05 -2.57
C THR A 26 0.39 0.49 -1.76
N HIS A 27 0.14 1.06 -0.58
CA HIS A 27 1.17 1.47 0.37
C HIS A 27 2.05 0.28 0.81
N GLN A 28 1.42 -0.86 1.14
CA GLN A 28 2.15 -2.05 1.59
C GLN A 28 3.02 -2.66 0.50
N PHE A 29 2.50 -2.76 -0.71
CA PHE A 29 3.25 -3.26 -1.86
C PHE A 29 4.48 -2.38 -2.16
N SER A 30 4.31 -1.07 -2.02
CA SER A 30 5.37 -0.07 -2.19
C SER A 30 6.51 -0.21 -1.17
N LEU A 31 6.18 -0.48 0.09
CA LEU A 31 7.17 -0.75 1.14
C LEU A 31 7.85 -2.11 0.96
N PHE A 32 7.10 -3.13 0.56
CA PHE A 32 7.62 -4.47 0.37
C PHE A 32 8.78 -4.50 -0.64
N PHE A 33 8.69 -3.77 -1.75
CA PHE A 33 9.81 -3.69 -2.70
C PHE A 33 11.07 -3.08 -2.09
N ASN A 34 10.93 -2.02 -1.29
CA ASN A 34 12.09 -1.40 -0.63
C ASN A 34 12.73 -2.34 0.39
N ILE A 35 11.92 -3.05 1.19
CA ILE A 35 12.39 -4.07 2.14
C ILE A 35 13.08 -5.23 1.41
N LEU A 36 12.52 -5.67 0.29
CA LEU A 36 13.06 -6.77 -0.50
C LEU A 36 14.41 -6.40 -1.13
N ILE A 37 14.56 -5.16 -1.64
CA ILE A 37 15.84 -4.63 -2.13
C ILE A 37 16.87 -4.55 -1.00
N TYR A 38 16.46 -4.11 0.20
CA TYR A 38 17.31 -4.14 1.39
C TYR A 38 17.77 -5.57 1.74
N SER A 39 16.86 -6.55 1.68
CA SER A 39 17.15 -7.96 2.00
C SER A 39 18.17 -8.61 1.06
N TYR A 40 18.28 -8.11 -0.18
CA TYR A 40 19.30 -8.53 -1.14
C TYR A 40 20.66 -7.86 -0.93
N GLY A 41 20.85 -7.10 0.14
CA GLY A 41 22.12 -6.44 0.46
C GLY A 41 22.51 -5.35 -0.55
N GLN A 42 21.54 -4.77 -1.26
CA GLN A 42 21.80 -3.73 -2.25
C GLN A 42 22.30 -2.44 -1.59
N SER A 43 23.11 -1.68 -2.35
CA SER A 43 23.68 -0.43 -1.86
C SER A 43 22.61 0.60 -1.50
N LEU A 44 22.94 1.51 -0.58
CA LEU A 44 22.03 2.58 -0.15
C LEU A 44 21.49 3.41 -1.34
N ALA A 45 22.32 3.64 -2.36
CA ALA A 45 21.91 4.36 -3.57
C ALA A 45 20.79 3.65 -4.32
N VAL A 46 20.82 2.31 -4.41
CA VAL A 46 19.79 1.51 -5.08
C VAL A 46 18.49 1.53 -4.28
N GLN A 47 18.57 1.48 -2.96
CA GLN A 47 17.40 1.58 -2.08
C GLN A 47 16.72 2.95 -2.22
N ILE A 48 17.49 4.04 -2.24
CA ILE A 48 16.97 5.40 -2.46
C ILE A 48 16.35 5.52 -3.85
N ALA A 49 16.98 4.98 -4.89
CA ALA A 49 16.44 5.00 -6.24
C ALA A 49 15.09 4.27 -6.32
N ALA A 50 14.98 3.10 -5.70
CA ALA A 50 13.74 2.34 -5.63
C ALA A 50 12.63 3.11 -4.88
N ALA A 51 12.96 3.69 -3.72
CA ALA A 51 12.07 4.56 -2.97
C ALA A 51 11.52 5.71 -3.82
N ILE A 52 12.39 6.42 -4.56
CA ILE A 52 11.99 7.52 -5.45
C ILE A 52 11.04 7.02 -6.54
N VAL A 53 11.37 5.92 -7.23
CA VAL A 53 10.53 5.35 -8.29
C VAL A 53 9.14 4.98 -7.76
N THR A 54 9.08 4.38 -6.57
CA THR A 54 7.83 4.04 -5.90
C THR A 54 6.98 5.28 -5.58
N LEU A 55 7.60 6.33 -5.01
CA LEU A 55 6.91 7.59 -4.71
C LEU A 55 6.40 8.29 -5.98
N CYS A 56 7.20 8.32 -7.05
CA CYS A 56 6.79 8.87 -8.34
C CYS A 56 5.61 8.09 -8.94
N GLY A 57 5.63 6.76 -8.89
CA GLY A 57 4.53 5.92 -9.38
C GLY A 57 3.22 6.18 -8.64
N LEU A 58 3.27 6.29 -7.31
CA LEU A 58 2.11 6.63 -6.48
C LEU A 58 1.57 8.04 -6.81
N PHE A 59 2.45 9.02 -6.93
CA PHE A 59 2.06 10.40 -7.26
C PHE A 59 1.39 10.49 -8.64
N LEU A 60 2.00 9.89 -9.67
CA LEU A 60 1.43 9.85 -11.02
C LEU A 60 0.08 9.13 -11.05
N SER A 61 -0.07 8.06 -10.27
CA SER A 61 -1.34 7.35 -10.13
C SER A 61 -2.41 8.26 -9.51
N ALA A 62 -2.09 9.01 -8.45
CA ALA A 62 -3.00 9.99 -7.86
C ALA A 62 -3.44 11.05 -8.89
N CYS A 63 -2.47 11.65 -9.59
CA CYS A 63 -2.75 12.63 -10.64
C CYS A 63 -3.62 12.07 -11.76
N PHE A 64 -3.38 10.82 -12.19
CA PHE A 64 -4.17 10.14 -13.20
C PHE A 64 -5.64 9.99 -12.79
N PHE A 65 -5.91 9.57 -11.55
CA PHE A 65 -7.29 9.43 -11.06
C PHE A 65 -8.02 10.76 -10.90
N VAL A 66 -7.33 11.82 -10.47
CA VAL A 66 -7.90 13.19 -10.46
C VAL A 66 -8.24 13.63 -11.88
N TYR A 67 -7.30 13.48 -12.81
CA TYR A 67 -7.42 14.03 -14.16
C TYR A 67 -8.44 13.27 -15.02
N THR A 68 -8.43 11.93 -14.99
CA THR A 68 -9.24 11.10 -15.90
C THR A 68 -10.61 10.75 -15.34
N ARG A 69 -10.72 10.50 -14.03
CA ARG A 69 -11.97 10.02 -13.41
C ARG A 69 -12.70 11.08 -12.60
N ARG A 70 -12.08 12.25 -12.37
CA ARG A 70 -12.56 13.29 -11.44
C ARG A 70 -12.92 12.71 -10.06
N ASP A 71 -12.27 11.61 -9.70
CA ASP A 71 -12.53 10.89 -8.46
C ASP A 71 -11.58 11.41 -7.39
N VAL A 72 -12.03 12.45 -6.70
CA VAL A 72 -11.26 13.12 -5.65
C VAL A 72 -11.03 12.18 -4.46
N SER A 73 -11.98 11.28 -4.16
CA SER A 73 -11.86 10.33 -3.06
C SER A 73 -10.72 9.33 -3.27
N HIS A 74 -10.61 8.74 -4.47
CA HIS A 74 -9.47 7.86 -4.79
C HIS A 74 -8.15 8.62 -4.77
N ALA A 75 -8.11 9.85 -5.27
CA ALA A 75 -6.91 10.66 -5.26
C ALA A 75 -6.42 10.97 -3.83
N LEU A 76 -7.35 11.29 -2.92
CA LEU A 76 -7.03 11.52 -1.50
C LEU A 76 -6.49 10.26 -0.84
N VAL A 77 -7.08 9.09 -1.14
CA VAL A 77 -6.61 7.81 -0.63
C VAL A 77 -5.20 7.46 -1.15
N ILE A 78 -4.90 7.71 -2.42
CA ILE A 78 -3.54 7.49 -2.96
C ILE A 78 -2.56 8.52 -2.36
N SER A 79 -2.99 9.76 -2.14
CA SER A 79 -2.18 10.78 -1.48
C SER A 79 -1.87 10.41 -0.03
N TRP A 80 -2.84 9.81 0.67
CA TRP A 80 -2.64 9.24 2.00
C TRP A 80 -1.65 8.07 1.98
N ALA A 81 -1.76 7.17 1.00
CA ALA A 81 -0.80 6.07 0.81
C ALA A 81 0.61 6.58 0.51
N LEU A 82 0.74 7.63 -0.30
CA LEU A 82 2.01 8.29 -0.61
C LEU A 82 2.64 8.88 0.65
N TYR A 83 1.86 9.59 1.47
CA TYR A 83 2.33 10.17 2.73
C TYR A 83 2.91 9.11 3.66
N TRP A 84 2.16 8.03 3.93
CA TRP A 84 2.64 6.96 4.80
C TRP A 84 3.84 6.22 4.22
N THR A 85 3.89 6.04 2.90
CA THR A 85 5.08 5.47 2.24
C THR A 85 6.30 6.33 2.53
N GLY A 86 6.20 7.65 2.35
CA GLY A 86 7.27 8.58 2.67
C GLY A 86 7.71 8.54 4.14
N VAL A 87 6.76 8.50 5.09
CA VAL A 87 7.06 8.41 6.53
C VAL A 87 7.88 7.16 6.87
N ASN A 88 7.45 6.00 6.36
CA ASN A 88 8.13 4.73 6.61
C ASN A 88 9.51 4.65 5.95
N LEU A 89 9.69 5.29 4.78
CA LEU A 89 10.99 5.37 4.11
C LEU A 89 11.94 6.36 4.77
N TYR A 90 11.42 7.44 5.36
CA TYR A 90 12.23 8.45 6.05
C TYR A 90 12.77 7.94 7.39
N ASN A 91 11.98 7.15 8.13
CA ASN A 91 12.41 6.57 9.40
C ASN A 91 12.20 5.04 9.43
N PRO A 92 13.06 4.27 8.73
CA PRO A 92 12.91 2.81 8.67
C PRO A 92 13.11 2.14 10.03
N SER A 93 13.80 2.79 10.97
CA SER A 93 14.03 2.27 12.33
C SER A 93 12.81 2.36 13.24
N ASN A 94 11.86 3.24 12.91
CA ASN A 94 10.59 3.39 13.61
C ASN A 94 9.45 3.49 12.60
N PRO A 95 9.08 2.37 11.96
CA PRO A 95 8.01 2.37 10.98
C PRO A 95 6.68 2.71 11.66
N SER A 96 5.71 3.13 10.87
CA SER A 96 4.37 3.47 11.34
C SER A 96 3.77 2.33 12.17
N PRO A 97 2.91 2.62 13.18
CA PRO A 97 2.35 1.61 14.08
C PRO A 97 1.69 0.44 13.35
N TRP A 98 1.10 0.72 12.20
CA TRP A 98 0.41 -0.27 11.38
C TRP A 98 1.37 -1.25 10.69
N VAL A 99 2.53 -0.76 10.24
CA VAL A 99 3.60 -1.60 9.70
C VAL A 99 4.23 -2.43 10.82
N GLN A 100 4.40 -1.85 12.01
CA GLN A 100 4.85 -2.58 13.20
C GLN A 100 3.90 -3.72 13.55
N MET A 101 2.59 -3.47 13.59
CA MET A 101 1.57 -4.50 13.83
C MET A 101 1.67 -5.65 12.83
N GLN A 102 1.99 -5.37 11.56
CA GLN A 102 2.17 -6.41 10.54
C GLN A 102 3.46 -7.20 10.71
N MET A 103 4.57 -6.55 11.06
CA MET A 103 5.84 -7.22 11.35
C MET A 103 5.74 -8.13 12.59
N THR A 104 4.82 -7.82 13.51
CA THR A 104 4.55 -8.64 14.70
C THR A 104 3.51 -9.74 14.47
N MET A 105 2.90 -9.84 13.28
CA MET A 105 1.98 -10.91 13.02
C MET A 105 2.73 -12.25 13.01
N PRO A 106 2.23 -13.28 13.74
CA PRO A 106 2.84 -14.60 13.69
C PRO A 106 2.83 -15.11 12.24
N PRO A 107 3.85 -15.89 11.83
CA PRO A 107 3.86 -16.50 10.51
C PRO A 107 2.52 -17.21 10.30
N MET A 108 1.88 -16.95 9.15
CA MET A 108 0.61 -17.61 8.84
C MET A 108 0.83 -19.12 9.01
N PRO A 109 -0.03 -19.82 9.77
CA PRO A 109 0.07 -21.26 9.86
C PRO A 109 0.02 -21.80 8.43
N PRO A 110 0.82 -22.83 8.11
CA PRO A 110 0.83 -23.41 6.78
C PRO A 110 -0.62 -23.70 6.39
N ALA A 111 -1.02 -23.23 5.21
CA ALA A 111 -2.37 -23.42 4.70
C ALA A 111 -2.71 -24.91 4.86
N ALA A 112 -3.71 -25.20 5.71
CA ALA A 112 -4.14 -26.57 5.97
C ALA A 112 -4.58 -27.18 4.63
N GLY A 113 -3.69 -27.94 4.00
CA GLY A 113 -3.91 -28.52 2.67
C GLY A 113 -2.85 -28.24 1.61
N ALA A 114 -1.73 -27.54 1.88
CA ALA A 114 -0.61 -27.54 0.95
C ALA A 114 -0.01 -28.97 0.86
N PRO A 115 -0.17 -29.71 -0.25
CA PRO A 115 0.41 -31.03 -0.37
C PRO A 115 1.91 -30.85 -0.61
N GLY A 116 2.75 -31.22 0.36
CA GLY A 116 4.17 -31.44 0.07
C GLY A 116 5.21 -31.08 1.12
N GLN A 117 4.89 -30.49 2.27
CA GLN A 117 5.90 -30.33 3.33
C GLN A 117 5.87 -31.52 4.30
N ALA A 118 6.28 -32.67 3.78
CA ALA A 118 6.78 -33.75 4.61
C ALA A 118 8.20 -33.39 5.06
N ALA A 119 8.44 -33.56 6.36
CA ALA A 119 9.68 -33.29 7.04
C ALA A 119 10.86 -34.09 6.45
N THR A 120 11.98 -33.39 6.22
CA THR A 120 13.37 -33.86 6.40
C THR A 120 14.24 -32.66 6.69
#